data_AF-A0AAE6STZ9-F1
#
_entry.id   AF-A0AAE6STZ9-F1
#
_cell.length_a   1.000
_cell.length_b   1.000
_cell.length_c   1.000
_cell.angle_alpha   90.00
_cell.angle_beta   90.00
_cell.angle_gamma   90.00
#
_symmetry.space_group_name_H-M   'P 1'
#
loop_
_entity.id
_entity.type
_entity.pdbx_description
1 polymer ?
#
loop_
_entity_poly.entity_id
_entity_poly.type
_entity_poly.pdbx_seq_one_letter_code
_entity_poly.pdbx_strand_id
1 'polypeptide(L)'
;MNKIDQIKKERKDLENMLLAKSNNKAAKDVFEALQPFFEKIDSMKSYHPIGRIRLVYLFLESDLSNDKDLFNCYGRFANLVEGVEV
;
A
#
# COMPACT_ATOMS: atom_id res chain seq x y z
N MET A 1 -18.63 4.65 -1.22
CA MET A 1 -17.80 4.12 -0.12
C MET A 1 -17.11 5.30 0.53
N ASN A 2 -17.04 5.36 1.88
CA ASN A 2 -16.33 6.45 2.56
C ASN A 2 -14.81 6.31 2.32
N LYS A 3 -14.06 7.41 2.25
CA LYS A 3 -12.59 7.39 2.04
C LYS A 3 -11.87 6.55 3.10
N ILE A 4 -12.37 6.52 4.34
CA ILE A 4 -11.83 5.67 5.42
C ILE A 4 -12.01 4.17 5.14
N ASP A 5 -13.15 3.77 4.57
CA ASP A 5 -13.41 2.37 4.22
C ASP A 5 -12.56 1.98 3.01
N GLN A 6 -12.38 2.91 2.06
CA GLN A 6 -11.56 2.71 0.88
C GLN A 6 -10.09 2.50 1.23
N ILE A 7 -9.50 3.35 2.07
CA ILE A 7 -8.09 3.20 2.46
C ILE A 7 -7.87 1.94 3.30
N LYS A 8 -8.83 1.56 4.16
CA LYS A 8 -8.76 0.30 4.92
C LYS A 8 -8.85 -0.93 4.01
N LYS A 9 -9.71 -0.87 2.98
CA LYS A 9 -9.79 -1.92 1.96
C LYS A 9 -8.48 -2.05 1.19
N GLU A 10 -7.98 -0.96 0.60
CA GLU A 10 -6.74 -1.01 -0.20
C GLU A 10 -5.53 -1.40 0.65
N ARG A 11 -5.46 -0.97 1.92
CA ARG A 11 -4.46 -1.45 2.89
C ARG A 11 -4.48 -2.96 3.04
N LYS A 12 -5.67 -3.53 3.29
CA LYS A 12 -5.83 -4.97 3.53
C LYS A 12 -5.55 -5.79 2.27
N ASP A 13 -6.01 -5.30 1.13
CA ASP A 13 -5.76 -5.93 -0.18
C ASP A 13 -4.25 -5.96 -0.45
N LEU A 14 -3.56 -4.83 -0.29
CA LEU A 14 -2.12 -4.72 -0.50
C LEU A 14 -1.32 -5.63 0.45
N GLU A 15 -1.66 -5.64 1.74
CA GLU A 15 -1.06 -6.53 2.74
C GLU A 15 -1.18 -8.00 2.33
N ASN A 16 -2.39 -8.45 1.95
CA ASN A 16 -2.60 -9.84 1.54
C ASN A 16 -1.81 -10.20 0.28
N MET A 17 -1.74 -9.30 -0.70
CA MET A 17 -0.99 -9.54 -1.94
C MET A 17 0.52 -9.65 -1.70
N LEU A 18 1.06 -8.85 -0.78
CA LEU A 18 2.47 -8.91 -0.38
C LEU A 18 2.76 -10.19 0.41
N LEU A 19 1.89 -10.58 1.35
CA LEU A 19 2.03 -11.81 2.13
C LEU A 19 1.93 -13.08 1.27
N ALA A 20 1.06 -13.08 0.26
CA ALA A 20 0.97 -14.15 -0.73
C ALA A 20 2.29 -14.34 -1.52
N LYS A 21 3.13 -13.30 -1.57
CA LYS A 21 4.47 -13.31 -2.18
C LYS A 21 5.59 -13.34 -1.15
N SER A 22 5.35 -13.85 0.06
CA SER A 22 6.34 -13.87 1.16
C SER A 22 7.66 -14.60 0.85
N ASN A 23 7.71 -15.43 -0.19
CA ASN A 23 8.97 -16.03 -0.66
C ASN A 23 9.84 -15.06 -1.49
N ASN A 24 9.28 -13.94 -1.96
CA ASN A 24 10.00 -12.88 -2.67
C ASN A 24 10.55 -11.87 -1.66
N LYS A 25 11.87 -11.62 -1.73
CA LYS A 25 12.55 -10.69 -0.83
C LYS A 25 12.02 -9.26 -0.98
N ALA A 26 11.83 -8.78 -2.21
CA ALA A 26 11.31 -7.44 -2.45
C ALA A 26 9.90 -7.27 -1.88
N ALA A 27 9.06 -8.32 -1.94
CA ALA A 27 7.72 -8.27 -1.35
C ALA A 27 7.78 -8.09 0.18
N LYS A 28 8.74 -8.75 0.84
CA LYS A 28 9.01 -8.56 2.27
C LYS A 28 9.49 -7.15 2.58
N ASP A 29 10.49 -6.66 1.83
CA ASP A 29 11.05 -5.32 2.03
C ASP A 29 9.97 -4.23 1.86
N VAL A 30 9.09 -4.37 0.86
CA VAL A 30 7.93 -3.50 0.65
C VAL A 30 6.94 -3.59 1.81
N PHE A 31 6.62 -4.81 2.26
CA PHE A 31 5.69 -5.02 3.36
C PHE A 31 6.19 -4.36 4.66
N GLU A 32 7.46 -4.56 5.01
CA GLU A 32 8.09 -3.96 6.19
C GLU A 32 8.09 -2.42 6.09
N ALA A 33 8.41 -1.86 4.92
CA ALA A 33 8.40 -0.42 4.71
C ALA A 33 6.99 0.20 4.80
N LEU A 34 5.93 -0.58 4.49
CA LEU A 34 4.54 -0.14 4.56
C LEU A 34 3.90 -0.31 5.93
N GLN A 35 4.48 -1.13 6.81
CA GLN A 35 3.91 -1.45 8.13
C GLN A 35 3.53 -0.20 8.95
N PRO A 36 4.35 0.86 9.04
CA PRO A 36 3.98 2.06 9.80
C PRO A 36 2.74 2.78 9.25
N PHE A 37 2.47 2.66 7.95
CA PHE A 37 1.26 3.22 7.33
C PHE A 37 0.05 2.35 7.60
N PHE A 38 0.20 1.02 7.56
CA PHE A 38 -0.86 0.08 7.89
C PHE A 38 -1.35 0.27 9.32
N GLU A 39 -0.44 0.36 10.29
CA GLU A 39 -0.77 0.59 11.70
C GLU A 39 -1.52 1.93 11.90
N LYS A 40 -1.07 3.00 11.24
CA LYS A 40 -1.76 4.29 11.27
C LYS A 40 -3.18 4.19 10.70
N ILE A 41 -3.35 3.52 9.56
CA ILE A 41 -4.67 3.33 8.91
C ILE A 41 -5.61 2.52 9.81
N ASP A 42 -5.12 1.49 10.49
CA ASP A 42 -5.93 0.65 11.38
C ASP A 42 -6.45 1.44 12.58
N SER A 43 -5.60 2.28 13.16
CA SER A 43 -5.96 3.18 14.26
C SER A 43 -6.85 4.36 13.83
N MET A 44 -6.99 4.61 12.53
CA MET A 44 -7.68 5.77 11.98
C MET A 44 -9.21 5.64 12.15
N LYS A 45 -9.81 6.62 12.85
CA LYS A 45 -11.27 6.74 13.06
C LYS A 45 -11.97 7.55 11.97
N SER A 46 -11.28 8.53 11.41
CA SER A 46 -11.75 9.37 10.31
C SER A 46 -10.62 9.60 9.32
N TYR A 47 -10.95 9.64 8.03
CA TYR A 47 -9.97 9.79 6.96
C TYR A 47 -9.21 11.11 7.08
N HIS A 48 -7.88 11.01 7.04
CA HIS A 48 -6.97 12.12 6.80
C HIS A 48 -5.72 11.60 6.09
N PRO A 49 -5.10 12.39 5.18
CA PRO A 49 -3.83 12.02 4.56
C PRO A 49 -2.75 11.83 5.63
N ILE A 50 -1.91 10.81 5.47
CA ILE A 50 -0.82 10.51 6.41
C ILE A 50 0.48 11.21 5.98
N GLY A 51 0.69 11.34 4.67
CA GLY A 51 1.89 11.92 4.09
C GLY A 51 2.40 11.16 2.88
N ARG A 52 3.53 11.61 2.32
CA ARG A 52 4.10 11.02 1.10
C ARG A 52 4.69 9.63 1.34
N ILE A 53 4.38 8.69 0.44
CA ILE A 53 4.96 7.35 0.38
C ILE A 53 5.84 7.26 -0.87
N ARG A 54 7.15 7.29 -0.65
CA ARG A 54 8.15 7.17 -1.74
C ARG A 54 8.67 5.75 -1.86
N LEU A 55 7.79 4.75 -1.97
CA LEU A 55 8.17 3.34 -2.04
C LEU A 55 8.06 2.75 -3.45
N VAL A 56 7.70 3.56 -4.45
CA VAL A 56 7.54 3.10 -5.85
C VAL A 56 8.83 2.47 -6.41
N TYR A 57 10.00 2.95 -5.96
CA TYR A 57 11.29 2.41 -6.39
C TYR A 57 11.44 0.93 -6.01
N LEU A 58 10.93 0.51 -4.84
CA LEU A 58 10.98 -0.90 -4.41
C LEU A 58 10.17 -1.82 -5.34
N PHE A 59 9.13 -1.30 -6.02
CA PHE A 59 8.36 -2.06 -7.00
C PHE A 59 9.04 -2.08 -8.36
N LEU A 60 9.63 -0.96 -8.80
CA LEU A 60 10.25 -0.82 -10.12
C LEU A 60 11.63 -1.47 -10.21
N GLU A 61 12.39 -1.46 -9.12
CA GLU A 61 13.71 -2.10 -9.03
C GLU A 61 13.62 -3.62 -8.77
N SER A 62 12.40 -4.15 -8.65
CA SER A 62 12.12 -5.57 -8.46
C SER A 62 11.20 -6.11 -9.56
N ASP A 63 10.96 -7.42 -9.52
CA ASP A 63 10.00 -8.09 -10.39
C ASP A 63 8.54 -7.85 -9.96
N LEU A 64 8.29 -7.13 -8.86
CA LEU A 64 6.95 -6.87 -8.35
C LEU A 64 6.12 -6.00 -9.30
N SER A 65 6.74 -5.11 -10.08
CA SER A 65 6.02 -4.32 -11.09
C SER A 65 5.43 -5.16 -12.23
N ASN A 66 5.89 -6.41 -12.40
CA ASN A 66 5.31 -7.33 -13.39
C ASN A 66 3.93 -7.82 -12.96
N ASP A 67 3.66 -7.84 -11.66
CA ASP A 67 2.33 -8.07 -11.12
C ASP A 67 1.53 -6.77 -11.17
N LYS A 68 0.82 -6.57 -12.29
CA LYS A 68 0.04 -5.36 -12.54
C LYS A 68 -1.02 -5.12 -11.47
N ASP A 69 -1.62 -6.17 -10.93
CA ASP A 69 -2.66 -6.02 -9.91
C ASP A 69 -2.06 -5.52 -8.60
N LEU A 70 -0.92 -6.08 -8.19
CA LEU A 70 -0.17 -5.62 -7.02
C LEU A 70 0.28 -4.17 -7.19
N PHE A 71 0.87 -3.83 -8.34
CA PHE A 71 1.37 -2.49 -8.61
C PHE A 71 0.24 -1.45 -8.66
N ASN A 72 -0.90 -1.80 -9.26
CA ASN A 72 -2.08 -0.95 -9.28
C ASN A 72 -2.70 -0.79 -7.89
N CYS A 73 -2.72 -1.85 -7.07
CA CYS A 73 -3.17 -1.78 -5.68
C CYS A 73 -2.29 -0.83 -4.85
N TYR A 74 -0.97 -0.95 -4.99
CA TYR A 74 -0.02 0.01 -4.39
C TYR A 74 -0.29 1.44 -4.86
N GLY A 75 -0.51 1.67 -6.16
CA GLY A 75 -0.81 3.01 -6.69
C GLY A 75 -2.07 3.62 -6.08
N ARG A 76 -3.17 2.87 -6.01
CA ARG A 76 -4.42 3.32 -5.36
C ARG A 76 -4.21 3.60 -3.86
N PHE A 77 -3.52 2.70 -3.18
CA PHE A 77 -3.17 2.87 -1.77
C PHE A 77 -2.34 4.14 -1.54
N ALA A 78 -1.28 4.34 -2.32
CA ALA A 78 -0.40 5.51 -2.21
C ALA A 78 -1.17 6.81 -2.42
N ASN A 79 -2.01 6.90 -3.47
CA ASN A 79 -2.83 8.09 -3.72
C ASN A 79 -3.75 8.41 -2.54
N LEU A 80 -4.39 7.40 -1.95
CA LEU A 80 -5.25 7.57 -0.77
C LEU A 80 -4.48 8.03 0.47
N VAL A 81 -3.29 7.47 0.69
CA VAL A 81 -2.43 7.85 1.82
C VAL A 81 -1.92 9.29 1.66
N GLU A 82 -1.57 9.68 0.43
CA GLU A 82 -1.06 11.02 0.11
C GLU A 82 -2.16 12.07 0.00
N GLY A 83 -3.43 11.66 -0.08
CA GLY A 83 -4.55 12.57 -0.30
C GLY A 83 -4.63 13.12 -1.72
N VAL A 84 -4.03 12.42 -2.69
CA VAL A 84 -4.13 12.76 -4.11
C VAL A 84 -5.44 12.22 -4.63
N GLU A 85 -6.34 13.11 -5.06
CA GLU A 85 -7.57 12.70 -5.74
C GLU A 85 -7.24 12.26 -7.17
N VAL A 86 -7.65 11.05 -7.51
CA VAL A 86 -7.53 10.44 -8.85
C VAL A 86 -8.91 10.02 -9.31
#